data_AF-A0A8S0TCR7-F1
#
_entry.id   AF-A0A8S0TCR7-F1
#
_cell.length_a   1.000
_cell.length_b   1.000
_cell.length_c   1.000
_cell.angle_alpha   90.00
_cell.angle_beta   90.00
_cell.angle_gamma   90.00
#
_symmetry.space_group_name_H-M   'P 1'
#
loop_
_entity.id
_entity.type
_entity.pdbx_description
1 polymer ?
#
loop_
_entity_poly.entity_id
_entity_poly.type
_entity_poly.pdbx_seq_one_letter_code
_entity_poly.pdbx_strand_id
1 'polypeptide(L)'
;MEYDNSRVWVIDKPNLPKTPPGFHRDLVLRKDFSKLDCYYFAPNGRKFRAGTEVASFLKENIEYKDLSATDFSFSVPKVMMDTVPVAAAKVESSGGSKRKFSSVK
;
A
#
# COMPACT_ATOMS: atom_id res chain seq x y z
N MET A 1 14.08 13.21 -13.58
CA MET A 1 14.57 12.19 -12.63
C MET A 1 14.80 10.93 -13.43
N GLU A 2 16.03 10.45 -13.46
CA GLU A 2 16.34 9.14 -14.02
C GLU A 2 16.20 8.13 -12.88
N TYR A 3 15.37 7.10 -13.06
CA TYR A 3 15.10 6.12 -12.02
C TYR A 3 16.19 5.04 -12.04
N ASP A 4 16.66 4.66 -10.85
CA ASP A 4 17.58 3.53 -10.69
C ASP A 4 16.83 2.22 -10.97
N ASN A 5 17.10 1.58 -12.11
CA ASN A 5 16.46 0.33 -12.52
C ASN A 5 16.92 -0.91 -11.71
N SER A 6 17.84 -0.75 -10.76
CA SER A 6 18.21 -1.84 -9.83
C SER A 6 17.21 -2.05 -8.70
N ARG A 7 16.20 -1.16 -8.56
CA ARG A 7 15.22 -1.18 -7.47
C ARG A 7 13.80 -1.07 -8.00
N VAL A 8 12.86 -1.60 -7.23
CA VAL A 8 11.43 -1.37 -7.49
C VAL A 8 11.03 -0.03 -6.90
N TRP A 9 10.53 0.85 -7.75
CA TRP A 9 10.02 2.15 -7.38
C TRP A 9 8.52 2.10 -7.09
N VAL A 10 8.10 2.93 -6.16
CA VAL A 10 6.69 3.10 -5.79
C VAL A 10 6.36 4.58 -5.64
N ILE A 11 5.12 4.97 -5.92
CA ILE A 11 4.66 6.36 -5.86
C ILE A 11 3.46 6.48 -4.93
N ASP A 12 3.62 7.26 -3.86
CA ASP A 12 2.55 7.60 -2.93
C ASP A 12 1.59 8.65 -3.51
N LYS A 13 0.38 8.68 -2.97
CA LYS A 13 -0.53 9.81 -3.17
C LYS A 13 -0.04 11.02 -2.37
N PRO A 14 -0.19 12.25 -2.88
CA PRO A 14 0.12 13.44 -2.09
C PRO A 14 -0.83 13.56 -0.90
N ASN A 15 -0.39 14.30 0.13
CA ASN A 15 -1.21 14.70 1.30
C ASN A 15 -1.80 13.52 2.09
N LEU A 16 -1.08 12.42 2.23
CA LEU A 16 -1.47 11.34 3.14
C LEU A 16 -1.41 11.82 4.59
N PRO A 17 -2.41 11.49 5.42
CA PRO A 17 -2.36 11.79 6.84
C PRO A 17 -1.16 11.08 7.47
N LYS A 18 -0.52 11.75 8.42
CA LYS A 18 0.55 11.15 9.21
C LYS A 18 -0.05 10.08 10.11
N THR A 19 0.67 8.97 10.26
CA THR A 19 0.29 7.92 11.21
C THR A 19 0.15 8.50 12.62
N PRO A 20 -0.95 8.20 13.33
CA PRO A 20 -1.13 8.66 14.70
C PRO A 20 -0.02 8.17 15.65
N PRO A 21 0.34 8.95 16.69
CA PRO A 21 1.37 8.56 17.65
C PRO A 21 1.06 7.21 18.32
N GLY A 22 2.09 6.39 18.53
CA GLY A 22 1.97 5.05 19.11
C GLY A 22 1.52 3.96 18.13
N PHE A 23 1.00 4.33 16.96
CA PHE A 23 0.72 3.39 15.89
C PHE A 23 1.88 3.31 14.90
N HIS A 24 2.04 2.15 14.27
CA HIS A 24 3.01 1.94 13.21
C HIS A 24 2.30 1.53 11.92
N ARG A 25 2.71 2.10 10.78
CA ARG A 25 2.18 1.79 9.46
C ARG A 25 3.23 1.03 8.67
N ASP A 26 2.92 -0.21 8.30
CA ASP A 26 3.78 -1.06 7.50
C ASP A 26 3.20 -1.26 6.10
N LEU A 27 4.07 -1.17 5.10
CA LEU A 27 3.76 -1.45 3.70
C LEU A 27 4.53 -2.69 3.26
N VAL A 28 3.81 -3.72 2.82
CA VAL A 28 4.40 -4.98 2.38
C VAL A 28 4.14 -5.14 0.89
N LEU A 29 5.20 -5.16 0.09
CA LEU A 29 5.11 -5.49 -1.32
C LEU A 29 4.79 -6.97 -1.50
N ARG A 30 3.77 -7.29 -2.28
CA ARG A 30 3.43 -8.69 -2.61
C ARG A 30 4.54 -9.33 -3.43
N LYS A 31 4.68 -10.65 -3.30
CA LYS A 31 5.69 -11.44 -4.03
C LYS A 31 5.56 -11.33 -5.55
N ASP A 32 4.34 -11.08 -6.04
CA ASP A 32 4.03 -10.90 -7.46
C ASP A 32 4.19 -9.45 -7.93
N PHE A 33 4.61 -8.53 -7.05
CA PHE A 33 4.77 -7.09 -7.32
C PHE A 33 3.48 -6.36 -7.71
N SER A 34 2.32 -7.02 -7.68
CA SER A 34 1.04 -6.49 -8.16
C SER A 34 0.60 -5.22 -7.42
N LYS A 35 0.81 -5.20 -6.10
CA LYS A 35 0.52 -4.08 -5.20
C LYS A 35 1.21 -4.25 -3.85
N LEU A 36 1.17 -3.20 -3.04
CA LEU A 36 1.47 -3.29 -1.62
C LEU A 36 0.19 -3.59 -0.83
N ASP A 37 0.35 -4.26 0.30
CA ASP A 37 -0.65 -4.34 1.36
C ASP A 37 -0.26 -3.37 2.49
N CYS A 38 -1.24 -2.65 3.03
CA CYS A 38 -1.05 -1.72 4.15
C CYS A 38 -1.52 -2.36 5.45
N TYR A 39 -0.70 -2.24 6.49
CA TYR A 39 -1.04 -2.67 7.84
C TYR A 39 -0.80 -1.55 8.84
N TYR A 40 -1.65 -1.50 9.86
CA TYR A 40 -1.40 -0.71 11.05
C TYR A 40 -1.21 -1.64 12.24
N PHE A 41 -0.34 -1.22 13.17
CA PHE A 41 -0.14 -1.89 14.44
C PHE A 41 -0.42 -0.89 15.57
N ALA A 42 -1.28 -1.28 16.50
CA ALA A 42 -1.49 -0.55 17.74
C ALA A 42 -0.33 -0.76 18.73
N PRO A 43 -0.18 0.11 19.75
CA PRO A 43 0.81 -0.07 20.82
C PRO A 43 0.73 -1.44 21.52
N ASN A 44 -0.47 -2.03 21.59
CA ASN A 44 -0.70 -3.35 22.16
C ASN A 44 -0.37 -4.53 21.22
N GLY A 45 0.15 -4.26 20.02
CA GLY A 45 0.49 -5.25 19.01
C GLY A 45 -0.66 -5.71 18.11
N ARG A 46 -1.89 -5.18 18.29
CA ARG A 46 -3.03 -5.53 17.41
C ARG A 46 -2.78 -5.02 15.99
N LYS A 47 -2.95 -5.90 15.02
CA LYS A 47 -2.77 -5.62 13.59
C LYS A 47 -4.12 -5.29 12.93
N PHE A 48 -4.12 -4.26 12.09
CA PHE A 48 -5.27 -3.83 11.29
C PHE A 48 -4.95 -3.86 9.80
N ARG A 49 -5.91 -4.27 8.98
CA ARG A 49 -5.83 -4.32 7.51
C ARG A 49 -6.82 -3.36 6.84
N ALA A 50 -7.76 -2.82 7.60
CA ALA A 50 -8.78 -1.91 7.11
C ALA A 50 -9.23 -0.89 8.16
N GLY A 51 -9.74 0.25 7.69
CA GLY A 51 -10.25 1.32 8.57
C GLY A 51 -11.47 0.92 9.39
N THR A 52 -12.25 -0.06 8.93
CA THR A 52 -13.39 -0.59 9.71
C THR A 52 -12.91 -1.31 10.98
N GLU A 53 -11.83 -2.07 10.90
CA GLU A 53 -11.23 -2.75 12.06
C GLU A 53 -10.69 -1.73 13.06
N VAL A 54 -10.06 -0.66 12.57
CA VAL A 54 -9.59 0.47 13.40
C VAL A 54 -10.78 1.17 14.06
N ALA A 55 -11.84 1.48 13.32
CA ALA A 55 -13.02 2.14 13.86
C ALA A 55 -13.67 1.34 15.01
N SER A 56 -13.76 0.01 14.88
CA SER A 56 -14.25 -0.85 15.96
C SER A 56 -13.30 -0.84 17.16
N PHE A 57 -11.98 -0.94 16.92
CA PHE A 57 -10.99 -0.90 17.99
C PHE A 57 -11.01 0.41 18.78
N LEU A 58 -11.09 1.56 18.11
CA LEU A 58 -11.14 2.87 18.77
C LEU A 58 -12.40 3.04 19.64
N LYS A 59 -13.54 2.47 19.22
CA LYS A 59 -14.77 2.48 20.03
C LYS A 59 -14.67 1.63 21.29
N GLU A 60 -13.94 0.52 21.22
CA GLU A 60 -13.72 -0.40 22.35
C GLU A 60 -12.70 0.13 23.36
N ASN A 61 -11.83 1.07 22.95
CA ASN A 61 -10.67 1.50 23.73
C ASN A 61 -10.69 3.02 23.94
N ILE A 62 -11.25 3.45 25.07
CA ILE A 62 -11.48 4.86 25.40
C ILE A 62 -10.19 5.70 25.51
N GLU A 63 -9.04 5.03 25.67
CA GLU A 63 -7.70 5.65 25.68
C GLU A 63 -7.35 6.32 24.34
N TYR A 64 -7.99 5.91 23.23
CA TYR A 64 -7.78 6.49 21.89
C TYR A 64 -8.93 7.37 21.43
N LYS A 65 -9.73 7.92 22.34
CA LYS A 65 -10.93 8.74 22.03
C LYS A 65 -10.68 9.96 21.14
N ASP A 66 -9.44 10.47 21.14
CA ASP A 66 -9.04 11.63 20.33
C ASP A 66 -8.66 11.25 18.89
N LEU A 67 -8.61 9.94 18.60
CA LEU A 67 -8.34 9.42 17.26
C LEU A 67 -9.63 8.97 16.58
N SER A 68 -9.64 9.11 15.26
CA SER A 68 -10.70 8.71 14.37
C SER A 68 -10.16 7.75 13.32
N ALA A 69 -11.04 6.94 12.70
CA ALA A 69 -10.63 6.06 11.62
C ALA A 69 -10.07 6.82 10.40
N THR A 70 -10.40 8.11 10.24
CA THR A 70 -9.89 8.97 9.17
C THR A 70 -8.44 9.40 9.36
N ASP A 71 -7.90 9.28 10.58
CA ASP A 71 -6.48 9.52 10.85
C ASP A 71 -5.58 8.39 10.31
N PHE A 72 -6.19 7.27 9.88
CA PHE A 72 -5.50 6.10 9.36
C PHE A 72 -5.73 5.97 7.85
N SER A 73 -4.66 6.13 7.05
CA SER A 73 -4.73 5.95 5.61
C SER A 73 -4.23 4.59 5.17
N PHE A 74 -5.15 3.78 4.67
CA PHE A 74 -4.86 2.49 4.02
C PHE A 74 -4.58 2.65 2.51
N SER A 75 -4.40 3.89 2.04
CA SER A 75 -3.91 4.12 0.67
C SER A 75 -2.51 3.52 0.54
N VAL A 76 -2.28 2.78 -0.53
CA VAL A 76 -0.98 2.17 -0.83
C VAL A 76 -0.30 2.90 -1.98
N PRO A 77 1.03 3.03 -1.97
CA PRO A 77 1.78 3.49 -3.13
C PRO A 77 1.48 2.62 -4.37
N LYS A 78 1.50 3.24 -5.54
CA LYS A 78 1.44 2.50 -6.81
C LYS A 78 2.81 1.96 -7.16
N VAL A 79 2.90 0.67 -7.49
CA VAL A 79 4.13 0.04 -7.98
C VAL A 79 4.42 0.49 -9.42
N MET A 80 5.66 0.88 -9.68
CA MET A 80 6.17 1.23 -11.01
C MET A 80 6.62 -0.05 -11.71
N MET A 81 5.71 -0.69 -12.45
CA MET A 81 5.93 -2.02 -13.04
C MET A 81 7.11 -2.08 -14.02
N ASP A 82 7.46 -0.95 -14.64
CA ASP A 82 8.64 -0.78 -15.49
C ASP A 82 9.98 -0.91 -14.74
N THR A 83 9.94 -0.77 -13.41
CA THR A 83 11.11 -0.93 -12.52
C THR A 83 11.17 -2.31 -11.85
N VAL A 84 10.18 -3.19 -12.12
CA VAL A 84 10.16 -4.55 -11.59
C VAL A 84 11.07 -5.45 -12.44
N PRO A 85 11.99 -6.23 -11.84
CA PRO A 85 12.84 -7.14 -12.58
C PRO A 85 12.03 -8.12 -13.44
N VAL A 86 12.40 -8.29 -14.72
CA VAL A 86 11.67 -9.13 -15.69
C VAL A 86 11.50 -10.59 -15.23
N ALA A 87 12.45 -11.11 -14.45
CA ALA A 87 12.36 -12.45 -13.86
C ALA A 87 11.19 -12.57 -12.87
N ALA A 88 10.86 -11.49 -12.17
CA ALA A 88 9.73 -11.43 -11.24
C ALA A 88 8.40 -11.11 -11.94
N ALA A 89 8.42 -10.30 -13.00
CA ALA A 89 7.23 -9.92 -13.77
C ALA A 89 6.58 -11.08 -14.55
N LYS A 90 7.31 -12.17 -14.82
CA LYS A 90 6.81 -13.32 -15.63
C LYS A 90 5.70 -14.15 -14.97
N VAL A 91 5.44 -13.98 -13.67
CA VAL A 91 4.41 -14.74 -12.94
C VAL A 91 2.99 -14.39 -13.42
N GLU A 92 2.78 -13.24 -14.08
CA GLU A 92 1.45 -12.79 -14.52
C GLU A 92 1.05 -13.18 -15.97
N SER A 93 1.86 -13.98 -16.69
CA SER A 93 1.60 -14.24 -18.12
C SER A 93 0.41 -15.17 -18.43
N SER A 94 -0.34 -15.68 -17.44
CA SER A 94 -1.47 -16.60 -17.66
C SER A 94 -2.87 -15.99 -17.45
N GLY A 95 -3.01 -14.67 -17.43
CA GLY A 95 -4.31 -13.98 -17.29
C GLY A 95 -4.48 -12.84 -18.31
N GLY A 96 -4.78 -13.18 -19.57
CA GLY A 96 -4.80 -12.23 -20.67
C GLY A 96 -5.88 -11.13 -20.56
N SER A 97 -5.46 -9.87 -20.72
CA SER A 97 -6.27 -8.84 -21.35
C SER A 97 -5.40 -8.04 -22.32
N LYS A 98 -5.53 -8.35 -23.61
CA LYS A 98 -4.78 -7.74 -24.72
C LYS A 98 -5.12 -6.25 -24.82
N ARG A 99 -4.25 -5.35 -24.36
CA ARG A 99 -4.33 -3.94 -24.76
C ARG A 99 -3.60 -3.77 -26.10
N LYS A 100 -4.37 -3.64 -27.19
CA LYS A 100 -3.86 -3.23 -28.50
C LYS A 100 -3.32 -1.80 -28.38
N PHE A 101 -2.02 -1.62 -28.62
CA PHE A 101 -1.46 -0.29 -28.86
C PHE A 101 -1.57 -0.02 -30.38
N SER A 102 -2.37 0.97 -30.78
CA SER A 102 -2.37 1.44 -32.16
C SER A 102 -1.22 2.43 -32.33
N SER A 103 -0.25 2.06 -33.17
CA SER A 103 0.75 3.00 -33.66
C SER A 103 0.09 3.97 -34.63
N VAL A 104 0.12 5.27 -34.33
CA VAL A 104 -0.21 6.32 -35.29
C VAL A 104 1.10 6.71 -35.98
N LYS A 105 1.06 6.76 -37.32
CA LYS A 105 2.15 7.16 -38.22
C LYS A 105 2.35 8.67 -38.22
#